data_AF-A0A316JUY1-F1
#
_entry.id   AF-A0A316JUY1-F1
#
_cell.length_a   1.000
_cell.length_b   1.000
_cell.length_c   1.000
_cell.angle_alpha   90.00
_cell.angle_beta   90.00
_cell.angle_gamma   90.00
#
_symmetry.space_group_name_H-M   'P 1'
#
loop_
_entity.id
_entity.type
_entity.pdbx_description
1 polymer ?
#
loop_
_entity_poly.entity_id
_entity_poly.type
_entity_poly.pdbx_seq_one_letter_code
_entity_poly.pdbx_strand_id
1 'polypeptide(L)'
;MTIFLLAQNIVAAIKAGALDYLALPIKPDQLLRTLSKLEPEAEEFPLARRRVIEARNRIESLSGRERQVLEWLSAGSSNKVIARELEIGPRTVEIHRANMMAKLGAQHAA
;
A
#
# COMPACT_ATOMS: atom_id res chain seq x y z
N MET A 1 5.02 -14.03 26.37
CA MET A 1 5.49 -14.21 24.96
C MET A 1 4.33 -14.23 23.96
N THR A 2 3.17 -14.80 24.29
CA THR A 2 2.00 -14.96 23.39
C THR A 2 1.23 -13.66 23.07
N ILE A 3 1.16 -12.71 24.02
CA ILE A 3 0.45 -11.43 23.84
C ILE A 3 1.13 -10.54 22.79
N PHE A 4 2.48 -10.55 22.76
CA PHE A 4 3.24 -9.73 21.82
C PHE A 4 3.10 -10.24 20.38
N LEU A 5 3.04 -11.57 20.20
CA LEU A 5 2.81 -12.21 18.91
C LEU A 5 1.38 -11.95 18.39
N LEU A 6 0.38 -11.98 19.28
CA LEU A 6 -1.00 -11.62 18.96
C LEU A 6 -1.12 -10.17 18.50
N ALA A 7 -0.48 -9.24 19.22
CA ALA A 7 -0.49 -7.83 18.84
C ALA A 7 0.15 -7.59 17.46
N GLN A 8 1.27 -8.26 17.16
CA GLN A 8 1.90 -8.16 15.84
C GLN A 8 1.01 -8.73 14.73
N ASN A 9 0.35 -9.86 14.97
CA ASN A 9 -0.56 -10.48 14.00
C ASN A 9 -1.82 -9.62 13.77
N ILE A 10 -2.36 -8.99 14.81
CA ILE A 10 -3.50 -8.07 14.68
C ILE A 10 -3.08 -6.84 13.87
N VAL A 11 -1.93 -6.24 14.17
CA VAL A 11 -1.44 -5.07 13.41
C VAL A 11 -1.19 -5.43 11.95
N ALA A 12 -0.60 -6.58 11.66
CA ALA A 12 -0.40 -7.06 10.29
C ALA A 12 -1.74 -7.30 9.57
N ALA A 13 -2.72 -7.90 10.24
CA ALA A 13 -4.05 -8.13 9.68
C ALA A 13 -4.79 -6.82 9.37
N ILE A 14 -4.75 -5.83 10.28
CA ILE A 14 -5.35 -4.51 10.06
C ILE A 14 -4.65 -3.78 8.90
N LYS A 15 -3.31 -3.82 8.84
CA LYS A 15 -2.54 -3.27 7.71
C LYS A 15 -2.83 -3.98 6.39
N ALA A 16 -3.24 -5.24 6.41
CA ALA A 16 -3.66 -6.00 5.24
C ALA A 16 -5.15 -5.78 4.87
N GLY A 17 -5.87 -4.95 5.63
CA GLY A 17 -7.28 -4.63 5.36
C GLY A 17 -8.29 -5.51 6.06
N ALA A 18 -7.92 -6.18 7.17
CA ALA A 18 -8.90 -6.76 8.08
C ALA A 18 -9.82 -5.66 8.64
N LEU A 19 -11.12 -5.96 8.66
CA LEU A 19 -12.15 -5.02 9.11
C LEU A 19 -12.33 -5.05 10.63
N ASP A 20 -12.15 -6.23 11.24
CA ASP A 20 -12.28 -6.41 12.69
C ASP A 20 -11.49 -7.65 13.14
N TYR A 21 -11.29 -7.78 14.45
CA TYR A 21 -10.63 -8.92 15.10
C TYR A 21 -11.53 -9.52 16.16
N LEU A 22 -11.75 -10.84 16.09
CA LEU A 22 -12.51 -11.60 17.08
C LEU A 22 -11.60 -12.64 17.74
N ALA A 23 -11.36 -12.46 19.04
CA ALA A 23 -10.60 -13.42 19.83
C ALA A 23 -11.43 -14.68 20.13
N LEU A 24 -10.80 -15.84 20.03
CA LEU A 24 -11.42 -17.10 20.44
C LEU A 24 -11.38 -17.27 21.97
N PRO A 25 -12.41 -17.89 22.58
CA PRO A 25 -13.62 -18.42 21.95
C PRO A 25 -14.64 -17.32 21.61
N ILE A 26 -15.16 -17.35 20.38
CA ILE A 26 -16.12 -16.36 19.88
C ILE A 26 -17.53 -16.78 20.28
N LYS A 27 -18.33 -15.85 20.82
CA LYS A 27 -19.74 -16.08 21.09
C LYS A 27 -20.58 -15.86 19.82
N PRO A 28 -21.61 -16.69 19.54
CA PRO A 28 -22.44 -16.54 18.34
C PRO A 28 -23.04 -15.14 18.19
N ASP A 29 -23.56 -14.55 19.28
CA ASP A 29 -24.15 -13.21 19.23
C ASP A 29 -23.13 -12.12 18.94
N GLN A 30 -21.87 -12.34 19.33
CA GLN A 30 -20.79 -11.40 19.06
C GLN A 30 -20.43 -11.42 17.57
N LEU A 31 -20.37 -12.61 16.96
CA LEU A 31 -20.18 -12.77 15.53
C LEU A 31 -21.30 -12.10 14.73
N LEU A 32 -22.56 -12.38 15.08
CA LEU A 32 -23.73 -11.80 14.40
C LEU A 32 -23.74 -10.27 14.49
N ARG A 33 -23.45 -9.70 15.66
CA ARG A 33 -23.35 -8.24 15.81
C ARG A 33 -22.24 -7.63 14.96
N THR A 34 -21.10 -8.30 14.86
CA THR A 34 -20.00 -7.82 14.01
C THR A 34 -20.37 -7.89 12.54
N LEU A 35 -21.00 -8.99 12.09
CA LEU A 35 -21.47 -9.12 10.70
C LEU A 35 -22.50 -8.06 10.33
N SER A 36 -23.52 -7.82 11.17
CA SER A 36 -24.54 -6.79 10.92
C SER A 36 -24.00 -5.37 10.93
N LYS A 37 -22.92 -5.10 11.69
CA LYS A 37 -22.23 -3.79 11.67
C LYS A 37 -21.45 -3.58 10.37
N LEU A 38 -20.89 -4.65 9.83
CA LEU A 38 -20.08 -4.59 8.62
C LEU A 38 -20.94 -4.63 7.34
N GLU A 39 -22.19 -5.07 7.41
CA GLU A 39 -23.13 -5.17 6.29
C GLU A 39 -23.27 -3.87 5.46
N PRO A 40 -23.54 -2.68 6.07
CA PRO A 40 -23.62 -1.43 5.32
C PRO A 40 -22.26 -0.89 4.86
N GLU A 41 -21.17 -1.33 5.51
CA GLU A 41 -19.79 -0.99 5.11
C GLU A 41 -19.22 -1.98 4.07
N ALA A 42 -19.87 -3.12 3.82
CA ALA A 42 -19.35 -4.20 3.00
C ALA A 42 -19.59 -4.00 1.49
N GLU A 43 -20.58 -3.20 1.09
CA GLU A 43 -20.94 -3.06 -0.32
C GLU A 43 -20.05 -2.06 -1.09
N GLU A 44 -19.56 -0.97 -0.47
CA GLU A 44 -18.76 0.05 -1.15
C GLU A 44 -17.36 0.29 -0.56
N PHE A 45 -17.21 0.19 0.76
CA PHE A 45 -15.96 0.56 1.44
C PHE A 45 -14.80 -0.45 1.38
N PRO A 46 -14.98 -1.79 1.26
CA PRO A 46 -13.86 -2.70 1.42
C PRO A 46 -12.94 -2.68 0.20
N LEU A 47 -13.50 -2.57 -1.01
CA LEU A 47 -12.70 -2.54 -2.24
C LEU A 47 -11.93 -1.24 -2.39
N ALA A 48 -12.56 -0.09 -2.12
CA ALA A 48 -11.88 1.20 -2.13
C ALA A 48 -10.78 1.26 -1.06
N ARG A 49 -11.07 0.84 0.18
CA ARG A 49 -10.05 0.77 1.24
C ARG A 49 -8.93 -0.21 0.89
N ARG A 50 -9.23 -1.41 0.36
CA ARG A 50 -8.22 -2.37 -0.07
C ARG A 50 -7.32 -1.78 -1.14
N ARG A 51 -7.87 -1.09 -2.15
CA ARG A 51 -7.08 -0.39 -3.18
C ARG A 51 -6.16 0.68 -2.58
N VAL A 52 -6.64 1.46 -1.63
CA VAL A 52 -5.83 2.49 -0.95
C VAL A 52 -4.70 1.85 -0.13
N ILE A 53 -5.00 0.79 0.61
CA ILE A 53 -4.02 0.04 1.41
C ILE A 53 -2.96 -0.59 0.49
N GLU A 54 -3.39 -1.24 -0.59
CA GLU A 54 -2.49 -1.84 -1.56
C GLU A 54 -1.59 -0.80 -2.23
N ALA A 55 -2.15 0.33 -2.65
CA ALA A 55 -1.39 1.44 -3.20
C ALA A 55 -0.34 1.98 -2.21
N ARG A 56 -0.70 2.13 -0.93
CA ARG A 56 0.25 2.55 0.13
C ARG A 56 1.37 1.53 0.30
N ASN A 57 1.05 0.24 0.40
CA ASN A 57 2.05 -0.82 0.55
C ASN A 57 3.04 -0.85 -0.63
N ARG A 58 2.55 -0.65 -1.86
CA ARG A 58 3.41 -0.54 -3.05
C ARG A 58 4.33 0.68 -3.00
N ILE A 59 3.84 1.84 -2.58
CA ILE A 59 4.65 3.06 -2.39
C ILE A 59 5.69 2.89 -1.26
N GLU A 60 5.35 2.17 -0.19
CA GLU A 60 6.26 1.87 0.92
C GLU A 60 7.41 0.95 0.49
N SER A 61 7.17 0.05 -0.49
CA SER A 61 8.18 -0.87 -1.04
C SER A 61 9.25 -0.19 -1.92
N LEU A 62 9.05 1.09 -2.27
CA LEU A 62 10.00 1.84 -3.08
C LEU A 62 11.25 2.17 -2.26
N SER A 63 12.41 2.06 -2.91
CA SER A 63 13.67 2.59 -2.40
C SER A 63 13.64 4.12 -2.38
N GLY A 64 14.55 4.73 -1.61
CA GLY A 64 14.65 6.20 -1.55
C GLY A 64 14.83 6.85 -2.93
N ARG A 65 15.63 6.25 -3.82
CA ARG A 65 15.81 6.77 -5.19
C ARG A 65 14.59 6.58 -6.07
N GLU A 66 13.90 5.45 -5.97
CA GLU A 66 12.64 5.24 -6.71
C GLU A 66 11.55 6.24 -6.26
N ARG A 67 11.47 6.55 -4.96
CA ARG A 67 10.53 7.55 -4.43
C ARG A 67 10.83 8.96 -4.93
N GLN A 68 12.10 9.35 -4.96
CA GLN A 68 12.49 10.65 -5.54
C GLN A 68 12.13 10.74 -7.02
N VAL A 69 12.38 9.67 -7.80
CA VAL A 69 11.97 9.62 -9.22
C VAL A 69 10.45 9.72 -9.36
N LEU A 70 9.69 9.06 -8.49
CA LEU A 70 8.22 9.14 -8.47
C LEU A 70 7.73 10.58 -8.25
N GLU A 71 8.31 11.30 -7.29
CA GLU A 71 7.96 12.69 -6.97
C GLU A 71 8.11 13.59 -8.20
N TRP A 72 9.27 13.56 -8.86
CA TRP A 72 9.51 14.37 -10.06
C TRP A 72 8.63 13.96 -11.24
N LEU A 73 8.39 12.66 -11.41
CA LEU A 73 7.54 12.14 -12.47
C LEU A 73 6.07 12.55 -12.27
N SER A 74 5.58 12.53 -11.02
CA SER A 74 4.24 13.01 -10.69
C SER A 74 4.07 14.51 -10.95
N ALA A 75 5.16 15.28 -10.94
CA ALA A 75 5.20 16.69 -11.31
C ALA A 75 5.33 16.92 -12.84
N GLY A 76 5.32 15.86 -13.66
CA GLY A 76 5.43 15.95 -15.12
C GLY A 76 6.85 16.18 -15.64
N SER A 77 7.88 15.92 -14.83
CA SER A 77 9.27 16.15 -15.24
C SER A 77 9.76 15.10 -16.24
N SER A 78 10.54 15.55 -17.24
CA SER A 78 11.19 14.64 -18.20
C SER A 78 12.40 13.92 -17.58
N ASN A 79 12.79 12.77 -18.15
CA ASN A 79 13.98 12.01 -17.69
C ASN A 79 15.26 12.87 -17.64
N LYS A 80 15.42 13.82 -18.57
CA LYS A 80 16.57 14.72 -18.60
C LYS A 80 16.57 15.69 -17.41
N VAL A 81 15.40 16.18 -17.02
CA VAL A 81 15.25 17.07 -15.86
C VAL A 81 15.51 16.28 -14.58
N ILE A 82 14.91 15.10 -14.43
CA ILE A 82 15.12 14.22 -13.28
C ILE A 82 16.59 13.84 -13.12
N ALA A 83 17.27 13.50 -14.23
CA ALA A 83 18.70 13.17 -14.24
C ALA A 83 19.56 14.32 -13.72
N ARG A 84 19.26 15.55 -14.16
CA ARG A 84 19.97 16.76 -13.72
C ARG A 84 19.75 17.01 -12.23
N GLU A 85 18.51 16.91 -11.78
CA GLU A 85 18.12 17.26 -10.41
C GLU A 85 18.59 16.24 -9.38
N LEU A 86 18.63 14.96 -9.74
CA LEU A 86 19.13 13.89 -8.89
C LEU A 86 20.62 13.62 -9.06
N GLU A 87 21.31 14.41 -9.90
CA GLU A 87 22.73 14.29 -10.23
C GLU A 87 23.14 12.87 -10.68
N ILE A 88 22.31 12.25 -11.53
CA ILE A 88 22.54 10.89 -12.07
C ILE A 88 22.40 10.88 -13.59
N GLY A 89 22.90 9.81 -14.23
CA GLY A 89 22.76 9.64 -15.68
C GLY A 89 21.31 9.39 -16.13
N PRO A 90 20.89 9.84 -17.32
CA PRO A 90 19.55 9.56 -17.87
C PRO A 90 19.22 8.07 -17.93
N ARG A 91 20.20 7.23 -18.28
CA ARG A 91 20.07 5.77 -18.27
C ARG A 91 19.79 5.21 -16.87
N THR A 92 20.35 5.83 -15.82
CA THR A 92 20.09 5.44 -14.42
C THR A 92 18.68 5.81 -14.00
N VAL A 93 18.17 6.97 -14.44
CA VAL A 93 16.76 7.36 -14.24
C VAL A 93 15.81 6.33 -14.87
N GLU A 94 16.11 5.86 -16.09
CA GLU A 94 15.30 4.83 -16.76
C GLU A 94 15.26 3.52 -15.98
N ILE A 95 16.38 3.08 -15.41
CA ILE A 95 16.44 1.89 -14.56
C ILE A 95 15.58 2.08 -13.31
N HIS A 96 15.72 3.22 -12.62
CA HIS A 96 14.89 3.52 -11.46
C HIS A 96 13.39 3.60 -11.81
N ARG A 97 13.04 4.18 -12.96
CA ARG A 97 11.65 4.22 -13.46
C ARG A 97 11.12 2.81 -13.72
N ALA A 98 11.89 1.95 -14.39
CA ALA A 98 11.46 0.58 -14.68
C ALA A 98 11.19 -0.22 -13.39
N ASN A 99 12.12 -0.17 -12.44
CA ASN A 99 11.99 -0.87 -11.15
C ASN A 99 10.81 -0.31 -10.32
N MET A 100 10.67 1.01 -10.28
CA MET A 100 9.55 1.69 -9.62
C MET A 100 8.21 1.27 -10.24
N MET A 101 8.07 1.32 -11.57
CA MET A 101 6.83 0.97 -12.27
C MET A 101 6.44 -0.50 -12.04
N ALA A 102 7.43 -1.41 -12.06
CA ALA A 102 7.24 -2.81 -11.73
C ALA A 102 6.71 -3.01 -10.29
N LYS A 103 7.29 -2.31 -9.31
CA LYS A 103 6.85 -2.34 -7.90
C LYS A 103 5.46 -1.72 -7.70
N LEU A 104 5.14 -0.66 -8.43
CA LEU A 104 3.82 -0.02 -8.38
C LEU A 104 2.75 -0.82 -9.14
N GLY A 105 3.13 -1.80 -9.97
CA GLY A 105 2.21 -2.52 -10.85
C GLY A 105 1.57 -1.61 -11.91
N ALA A 106 2.25 -0.52 -12.27
CA ALA A 106 1.77 0.46 -13.24
C ALA A 106 2.33 0.15 -14.63
N GLN A 107 1.48 0.19 -15.65
CA GLN A 107 1.87 -0.12 -17.04
C GLN A 107 2.24 1.13 -17.84
N HIS A 108 1.72 2.30 -17.45
CA HIS A 108 1.92 3.57 -18.15
C HIS A 108 2.25 4.66 -17.13
N ALA A 109 3.20 5.53 -17.46
CA ALA A 109 3.41 6.75 -16.69
C ALA A 109 2.23 7.69 -16.96
N ALA A 110 1.75 8.35 -15.89
CA ALA A 110 0.70 9.37 -15.98
C ALA A 110 1.11 10.54 -16.88
#